data_AF-A0A177ANZ4-F1
#
_entry.id   AF-A0A177ANZ4-F1
#
_cell.length_a   1.000
_cell.length_b   1.000
_cell.length_c   1.000
_cell.angle_alpha   90.00
_cell.angle_beta   90.00
_cell.angle_gamma   90.00
#
_symmetry.space_group_name_H-M   'P 1'
#
loop_
_entity.id
_entity.type
_entity.pdbx_description
1 polymer ?
#
loop_
_entity_poly.entity_id
_entity_poly.type
_entity_poly.pdbx_seq_one_letter_code
_entity_poly.pdbx_strand_id
1 'polypeptide(L)'
;MRSVHLKDNLSLNYGDKHTKLRPLILLLKSRFMKPFVTSQNISHDEPMVEYFGRHRFNFEPYQGSYNVDETSMFGNCAATVLRLIN
;
A
#
# COMPACT_ATOMS: atom_id res chain seq x y z
N MET A 1 15.54 8.79 17.13
CA MET A 1 14.22 8.32 17.61
C MET A 1 14.37 6.85 17.97
N ARG A 2 14.09 6.42 19.22
CA ARG A 2 14.42 5.05 19.70
C ARG A 2 13.29 4.03 19.53
N SER A 3 12.03 4.44 19.68
CA SER A 3 10.87 3.54 19.50
C SER A 3 9.66 4.31 18.99
N VAL A 4 9.04 3.79 17.93
CA VAL A 4 7.75 4.26 17.40
C VAL A 4 6.90 3.02 17.15
N HIS A 5 5.76 2.94 17.82
CA HIS A 5 4.82 1.83 17.69
C HIS A 5 3.53 2.34 17.07
N LEU A 6 3.16 1.78 15.92
CA LEU A 6 1.97 2.18 15.18
C LEU A 6 0.82 1.17 15.34
N LYS A 7 1.11 -0.04 15.79
CA LYS A 7 0.14 -1.10 16.09
C LYS A 7 0.55 -1.86 17.34
N ASP A 8 -0.43 -2.35 18.06
CA ASP A 8 -0.24 -3.25 19.19
C ASP A 8 0.37 -4.59 18.73
N ASN A 9 1.34 -5.09 19.48
CA ASN A 9 2.06 -6.33 19.18
C ASN A 9 1.22 -7.58 19.51
N LEU A 10 0.18 -7.46 20.33
CA LEU A 10 -0.69 -8.58 20.71
C LEU A 10 -1.72 -8.93 19.62
N SER A 11 -2.07 -7.98 18.76
CA SER A 11 -3.10 -8.11 17.73
C SER A 11 -2.53 -8.08 16.30
N LEU A 12 -1.31 -8.61 16.15
CA LEU A 12 -0.65 -8.67 14.84
C LEU A 12 -1.23 -9.80 13.98
N ASN A 13 -1.81 -9.42 12.85
CA ASN A 13 -2.09 -10.36 11.78
C ASN A 13 -0.77 -10.70 11.05
N TYR A 14 -0.31 -11.94 11.17
CA TYR A 14 0.93 -12.42 10.55
C TYR A 14 0.81 -12.72 9.05
N GLY A 15 -0.42 -12.81 8.52
CA GLY A 15 -0.67 -12.90 7.08
C GLY A 15 -0.49 -11.57 6.35
N ASP A 16 -0.68 -10.43 7.04
CA ASP A 16 -0.45 -9.10 6.48
C ASP A 16 1.01 -8.65 6.74
N LYS A 17 1.83 -8.66 5.69
CA LYS A 17 3.24 -8.22 5.75
C LYS A 17 3.39 -6.76 6.20
N HIS A 18 2.39 -5.92 5.97
CA HIS A 18 2.37 -4.51 6.38
C HIS A 18 1.61 -4.26 7.70
N THR A 19 1.25 -5.31 8.43
CA THR A 19 0.40 -5.23 9.64
C THR A 19 0.82 -4.14 10.62
N LYS A 20 2.13 -3.92 10.82
CA LYS A 20 2.67 -2.89 11.72
C LYS A 20 2.46 -1.46 11.23
N LEU A 21 2.52 -1.23 9.91
CA LEU A 21 2.38 0.09 9.29
C LEU A 21 0.94 0.38 8.83
N ARG A 22 0.12 -0.66 8.65
CA ARG A 22 -1.27 -0.61 8.20
C ARG A 22 -2.10 0.52 8.82
N PRO A 23 -2.15 0.70 10.16
CA PRO A 23 -2.98 1.75 10.75
C PRO A 23 -2.54 3.16 10.32
N LEU A 24 -1.23 3.39 10.20
CA LEU A 24 -0.70 4.68 9.74
C LEU A 24 -1.06 4.92 8.26
N ILE A 25 -0.87 3.91 7.41
CA ILE A 25 -1.20 4.02 5.97
C ILE A 25 -2.68 4.34 5.78
N LEU A 26 -3.57 3.66 6.50
CA LEU A 26 -5.02 3.89 6.43
C LEU A 26 -5.39 5.30 6.94
N LEU A 27 -4.77 5.75 8.03
CA LEU A 27 -4.98 7.09 8.56
C LEU A 27 -4.57 8.16 7.54
N LEU A 28 -3.38 8.04 6.95
CA LEU A 28 -2.87 8.96 5.93
C LEU A 28 -3.78 8.96 4.70
N LYS A 29 -4.12 7.78 4.17
CA LYS A 29 -5.04 7.65 3.02
C LYS A 29 -6.37 8.34 3.31
N SER A 30 -6.98 8.08 4.46
CA SER A 30 -8.27 8.71 4.83
C SER A 30 -8.19 10.24 4.96
N ARG A 31 -7.05 10.76 5.42
CA ARG A 31 -6.87 12.22 5.58
C ARG A 31 -6.61 12.91 4.25
N PHE A 32 -5.81 12.31 3.38
CA PHE A 32 -5.49 12.89 2.08
C PHE A 32 -6.63 12.76 1.08
N MET A 33 -7.45 11.70 1.18
CA MET A 33 -8.60 11.51 0.27
C MET A 33 -9.76 12.47 0.56
N LYS A 34 -9.95 12.92 1.82
CA LYS A 34 -11.06 13.83 2.19
C LYS A 34 -11.08 15.17 1.41
N PRO A 35 -9.97 15.91 1.30
CA PRO A 35 -9.91 17.14 0.53
C PRO A 35 -9.52 16.94 -0.94
N PHE A 36 -9.30 15.70 -1.39
CA PHE A 36 -8.81 15.44 -2.74
C PHE A 36 -9.91 15.67 -3.77
N VAL A 37 -9.67 16.59 -4.70
CA VAL A 37 -10.57 16.83 -5.85
C VAL A 37 -10.05 16.02 -7.03
N THR A 38 -10.89 15.11 -7.54
CA THR A 38 -10.54 14.27 -8.68
C THR A 38 -10.45 15.11 -9.96
N SER A 39 -9.39 14.89 -10.73
CA SER A 39 -9.20 15.48 -12.06
C SER A 39 -9.03 14.36 -13.09
N GLN A 40 -9.35 14.63 -14.37
CA GLN A 40 -9.25 13.63 -15.43
C GLN A 40 -7.81 13.26 -15.79
N ASN A 41 -6.84 14.10 -15.42
CA ASN A 41 -5.44 13.99 -15.85
C ASN A 41 -4.53 13.76 -14.64
N ILE A 42 -4.66 12.60 -14.00
CA ILE A 42 -3.82 12.21 -12.87
C ILE A 42 -2.68 11.34 -13.39
N SER A 43 -1.44 11.73 -13.12
CA SER A 43 -0.27 10.91 -13.40
C SER A 43 -0.06 9.88 -12.28
N HIS A 44 -0.11 8.60 -12.62
CA HIS A 44 0.19 7.50 -11.71
C HIS A 44 1.61 7.00 -11.97
N ASP A 45 2.45 6.98 -10.94
CA ASP A 45 3.82 6.49 -11.00
C ASP A 45 4.17 5.77 -9.70
N GLU A 46 5.26 4.99 -9.70
CA GLU A 46 5.71 4.17 -8.57
C GLU A 46 6.92 4.83 -7.88
N PRO A 47 6.71 5.65 -6.82
CA PRO A 47 7.82 6.25 -6.10
C PRO A 47 8.57 5.19 -5.29
N MET A 48 9.90 5.15 -5.44
CA MET A 48 10.77 4.31 -4.62
C MET A 48 11.25 5.06 -3.38
N VAL A 49 11.24 4.36 -2.24
CA VAL A 49 11.83 4.86 -0.99
C VAL A 49 13.04 4.00 -0.67
N GLU A 50 14.21 4.63 -0.60
CA GLU A 50 15.45 3.94 -0.27
C GLU A 50 15.41 3.39 1.16
N TYR A 51 15.68 2.09 1.30
CA TYR A 51 15.76 1.42 2.59
C TYR A 51 16.83 0.33 2.55
N PHE A 52 17.92 0.54 3.28
CA PHE A 52 19.08 -0.37 3.30
C PHE A 52 19.05 -1.39 4.45
N GLY A 53 17.88 -1.60 5.07
CA GLY A 53 17.70 -2.54 6.17
C GLY A 53 17.20 -3.91 5.72
N ARG A 54 17.19 -4.88 6.64
CA ARG A 54 16.58 -6.19 6.39
C ARG A 54 15.07 -6.05 6.31
N HIS A 55 14.52 -6.26 5.12
CA HIS A 55 13.09 -6.35 4.90
C HIS A 55 12.75 -7.80 4.50
N ARG A 56 11.68 -8.39 5.06
CA ARG A 56 11.25 -9.76 4.72
C ARG A 56 10.54 -9.83 3.36
N PHE A 57 10.75 -8.83 2.52
CA PHE A 57 10.03 -8.59 1.30
C PHE A 57 11.07 -8.50 0.17
N ASN A 58 10.86 -9.26 -0.90
CA ASN A 58 11.42 -8.86 -2.18
C ASN A 58 10.65 -7.60 -2.57
N PHE A 59 11.34 -6.50 -2.84
CA PHE A 59 10.75 -5.23 -3.23
C PHE A 59 10.04 -5.39 -4.59
N GLU A 60 8.88 -6.03 -4.59
CA GLU A 60 7.88 -5.89 -5.63
C GLU A 60 7.00 -4.72 -5.20
N PRO A 61 7.00 -3.61 -5.96
CA PRO A 61 6.53 -2.30 -5.49
C PRO A 61 5.09 -2.29 -4.95
N TYR A 62 4.29 -3.29 -5.28
CA TYR A 62 3.00 -3.55 -4.65
C TYR A 62 2.76 -5.07 -4.58
N GLN A 63 2.99 -5.70 -3.43
CA GLN A 63 2.26 -6.93 -3.10
C GLN A 63 1.17 -6.61 -2.07
N GLY A 64 0.09 -6.01 -2.55
CA GLY A 64 -1.19 -6.59 -2.13
C GLY A 64 -1.21 -7.98 -2.73
N SER A 65 -1.43 -9.02 -1.93
CA SER A 65 -1.81 -10.33 -2.46
C SER A 65 -2.92 -10.09 -3.48
N TYR A 66 -2.59 -10.20 -4.77
CA TYR A 66 -3.53 -9.91 -5.82
C TYR A 66 -4.74 -10.82 -5.61
N ASN A 67 -5.95 -10.29 -5.80
CA ASN A 67 -7.04 -11.18 -6.15
C ASN A 67 -6.59 -11.79 -7.47
N VAL A 68 -6.27 -13.08 -7.44
CA VAL A 68 -5.77 -13.85 -8.57
C VAL A 68 -6.72 -13.66 -9.77
N ASP A 69 -7.99 -13.42 -9.49
CA ASP A 69 -9.07 -13.19 -10.45
C ASP A 69 -8.93 -11.87 -11.24
N GLU A 70 -8.55 -10.75 -10.61
CA GLU A 70 -8.43 -9.45 -11.32
C GLU A 70 -7.12 -9.31 -12.09
N THR A 71 -6.03 -9.86 -11.53
CA THR A 71 -4.71 -9.81 -12.16
C THR A 71 -4.60 -10.75 -13.35
N SER A 72 -5.28 -11.89 -13.30
CA SER A 72 -5.37 -12.80 -14.46
C SER A 72 -6.18 -12.20 -15.60
N MET A 73 -7.18 -11.35 -15.31
CA MET A 73 -8.01 -10.71 -16.33
C MET A 73 -7.38 -9.47 -16.99
N PHE A 74 -6.71 -8.61 -16.23
CA PHE A 74 -6.28 -7.30 -16.71
C PHE A 74 -4.76 -7.04 -16.62
N GLY A 75 -4.00 -7.91 -15.94
CA GLY A 75 -2.58 -7.68 -15.64
C GLY A 75 -2.37 -6.67 -14.50
N ASN A 76 -1.16 -6.67 -13.92
CA ASN A 76 -0.85 -5.93 -12.69
C ASN A 76 -1.03 -4.41 -12.83
N CYS A 77 -0.57 -3.82 -13.95
CA CYS A 77 -0.63 -2.37 -14.17
C CYS A 77 -2.08 -1.86 -14.26
N ALA A 78 -2.92 -2.55 -15.03
CA ALA A 78 -4.31 -2.15 -15.21
C ALA A 78 -5.14 -2.35 -13.93
N ALA A 79 -4.89 -3.44 -13.18
CA ALA A 79 -5.54 -3.69 -11.90
C ALA A 79 -5.19 -2.59 -10.86
N THR A 80 -3.94 -2.13 -10.84
CA THR A 80 -3.51 -1.04 -9.95
C THR A 80 -4.19 0.28 -10.29
N VAL A 81 -4.24 0.66 -11.56
CA VAL A 81 -4.91 1.90 -11.99
C VAL A 81 -6.42 1.85 -11.67
N LEU A 82 -7.09 0.72 -11.92
CA LEU A 82 -8.51 0.54 -11.62
C LEU A 82 -8.83 0.75 -10.12
N ARG A 83 -7.96 0.26 -9.22
CA ARG A 83 -8.10 0.43 -7.76
C ARG A 83 -7.70 1.81 -7.22
N LEU A 84 -7.02 2.62 -8.03
CA LEU A 84 -6.72 4.01 -7.69
C LEU A 84 -7.85 4.95 -8.11
N ILE A 85 -8.62 4.56 -9.13
CA ILE A 85 -9.75 5.32 -9.65
C ILE A 85 -11.05 5.04 -8.88
N ASN A 86 -11.26 3.79 -8.44
CA ASN A 86 -12.44 3.34 -7.67
C ASN A 86 -12.22 3.42 -6.16
#